data_AF-A0A2P5A6U3-F1
#
_entry.id   AF-A0A2P5A6U3-F1
#
_cell.length_a   1.000
_cell.length_b   1.000
_cell.length_c   1.000
_cell.angle_alpha   90.00
_cell.angle_beta   90.00
_cell.angle_gamma   90.00
#
_symmetry.space_group_name_H-M   'P 1'
#
loop_
_entity.id
_entity.type
_entity.pdbx_description
1 polymer ?
#
loop_
_entity_poly.entity_id
_entity_poly.type
_entity_poly.pdbx_seq_one_letter_code
_entity_poly.pdbx_strand_id
1 'polypeptide(L)'
;YGMGSLVSTEGDVYSFGILLLEMFTGKRPADDDFDDTMNLNQFVKVALPGRVMEIADHGLITEGEQEKATTSSNTVHQTRRGKMQHQCIVSIFRIGVMCSEESPSERMKIKDALKELLAIKNMLLNDGRQRN
;
A
#
# COMPACT_ATOMS: atom_id res chain seq x y z
N TYR A 1 13.45 -14.42 6.96
CA TYR A 1 14.66 -13.61 6.73
C TYR A 1 15.15 -13.03 8.04
N GLY A 2 15.99 -13.80 8.72
CA GLY A 2 16.48 -13.48 10.07
C GLY A 2 17.31 -14.68 10.51
N MET A 3 18.58 -14.42 10.82
CA MET A 3 19.61 -15.41 11.15
C MET A 3 20.18 -16.18 9.94
N GLY A 4 21.15 -15.57 9.24
CA GLY A 4 22.12 -16.30 8.39
C GLY A 4 22.21 -15.94 6.90
N SER A 5 21.36 -15.07 6.36
CA SER A 5 21.45 -14.68 4.94
C SER A 5 22.41 -13.51 4.72
N LEU A 6 23.25 -13.60 3.68
CA LEU A 6 24.11 -12.52 3.21
C LEU A 6 23.29 -11.24 2.96
N VAL A 7 23.75 -10.11 3.50
CA VAL A 7 23.16 -8.79 3.23
C VAL A 7 23.20 -8.55 1.72
N SER A 8 22.04 -8.28 1.12
CA SER A 8 21.93 -8.03 -0.31
C SER A 8 20.88 -6.98 -0.58
N THR A 9 21.11 -6.18 -1.62
CA THR A 9 20.15 -5.17 -2.08
C THR A 9 18.79 -5.79 -2.38
N GLU A 10 18.74 -6.99 -2.95
CA GLU A 10 17.48 -7.67 -3.21
C GLU A 10 16.76 -8.09 -1.93
N GLY A 11 17.49 -8.48 -0.89
CA GLY A 11 16.93 -8.72 0.44
C GLY A 11 16.35 -7.46 1.07
N ASP A 12 17.01 -6.31 0.90
CA ASP A 12 16.49 -5.02 1.36
C ASP A 12 15.21 -4.63 0.61
N VAL A 13 15.16 -4.85 -0.71
CA VAL A 13 13.96 -4.60 -1.54
C VAL A 13 12.79 -5.48 -1.12
N TYR A 14 13.04 -6.77 -0.86
CA TYR A 14 12.02 -7.67 -0.35
C TYR A 14 11.46 -7.18 0.99
N SER A 15 12.36 -6.87 1.93
CA SER A 15 11.98 -6.40 3.26
C SER A 15 11.20 -5.08 3.18
N PHE A 16 11.61 -4.17 2.30
CA PHE A 16 10.87 -2.96 1.99
C PHE A 16 9.45 -3.25 1.48
N GLY A 17 9.30 -4.21 0.56
CA GLY A 17 7.99 -4.63 0.05
C GLY A 17 7.08 -5.14 1.17
N ILE A 18 7.59 -6.02 2.04
CA ILE A 18 6.84 -6.54 3.18
C ILE A 18 6.42 -5.43 4.15
N LEU A 19 7.34 -4.53 4.51
CA LEU A 19 7.03 -3.39 5.38
C LEU A 19 5.95 -2.49 4.78
N LEU A 20 5.98 -2.27 3.46
CA LEU A 20 4.96 -1.48 2.77
C LEU A 20 3.59 -2.16 2.85
N LEU A 21 3.53 -3.48 2.68
CA LEU A 21 2.28 -4.23 2.82
C LEU A 21 1.77 -4.24 4.26
N GLU A 22 2.66 -4.44 5.24
CA GLU A 22 2.34 -4.43 6.67
C GLU A 22 1.74 -3.08 7.08
N MET A 23 2.38 -1.96 6.72
CA MET A 23 1.90 -0.62 7.04
C MET A 23 0.51 -0.33 6.46
N PHE A 24 0.20 -0.82 5.25
CA PHE A 24 -1.06 -0.48 4.57
C PHE A 24 -2.18 -1.47 4.82
N THR A 25 -1.88 -2.66 5.36
CA THR A 25 -2.89 -3.65 5.78
C THR A 25 -3.13 -3.65 7.29
N GLY A 26 -2.19 -3.11 8.07
CA GLY A 26 -2.18 -3.20 9.53
C GLY A 26 -1.90 -4.62 10.04
N LYS A 27 -1.50 -5.56 9.17
CA LYS A 27 -1.25 -6.97 9.51
C LYS A 27 0.24 -7.25 9.60
N ARG A 28 0.65 -8.02 10.60
CA ARG A 28 2.04 -8.45 10.75
C ARG A 28 2.32 -9.62 9.82
N PRO A 29 3.53 -9.73 9.25
CA PRO A 29 3.89 -10.84 8.36
C PRO A 29 3.82 -12.25 8.99
N ALA A 30 3.72 -12.32 10.32
CA ALA A 30 3.66 -13.54 11.12
C ALA A 30 2.43 -13.57 12.05
N ASP A 31 1.35 -12.85 11.69
CA ASP A 31 0.07 -13.03 12.36
C ASP A 31 -0.43 -14.46 12.16
N ASP A 32 -1.14 -15.01 13.16
CA ASP A 32 -1.67 -16.38 13.17
C ASP A 32 -2.64 -16.67 12.00
N ASP A 33 -3.11 -15.62 11.32
CA ASP A 33 -3.94 -15.69 10.12
C ASP A 33 -3.18 -16.25 8.89
N PHE A 34 -1.84 -16.31 8.95
CA PHE A 34 -0.98 -16.78 7.87
C PHE A 34 -0.45 -18.19 8.20
N ASP A 35 -0.79 -19.15 7.35
CA ASP A 35 -0.26 -20.52 7.42
C ASP A 35 0.95 -20.71 6.49
N ASP A 36 1.47 -21.93 6.41
CA ASP A 36 2.62 -22.29 5.55
C ASP A 36 2.37 -22.02 4.05
N THR A 37 1.13 -21.76 3.63
CA THR A 37 0.73 -21.59 2.22
C THR A 37 0.40 -20.15 1.83
N MET A 38 0.12 -19.28 2.79
CA MET A 38 -0.27 -17.89 2.52
C MET A 38 0.52 -16.92 3.37
N ASN A 39 1.51 -16.26 2.76
CA ASN A 39 2.21 -15.13 3.38
C ASN A 39 1.51 -13.80 3.06
N LEU A 40 1.96 -12.71 3.71
CA LEU A 40 1.38 -11.36 3.53
C LEU A 40 1.39 -10.89 2.07
N ASN A 41 2.43 -11.20 1.30
CA ASN A 41 2.48 -10.90 -0.13
C ASN A 41 1.32 -11.58 -0.88
N GLN A 42 1.17 -12.89 -0.69
CA GLN A 42 0.14 -13.69 -1.36
C GLN A 42 -1.27 -13.25 -0.94
N PHE A 43 -1.47 -12.96 0.34
CA PHE A 43 -2.72 -12.41 0.86
C PHE A 43 -3.14 -11.13 0.12
N VAL A 44 -2.23 -10.16 0.00
CA VAL A 44 -2.49 -8.92 -0.74
C VAL A 44 -2.69 -9.18 -2.23
N LYS A 45 -1.88 -10.05 -2.83
CA LYS A 45 -1.94 -10.39 -4.25
C LYS A 45 -3.31 -10.97 -4.65
N VAL A 46 -3.91 -11.79 -3.79
CA VAL A 46 -5.26 -12.37 -3.98
C VAL A 46 -6.39 -11.37 -3.70
N ALA A 47 -6.13 -10.29 -2.96
CA ALA A 47 -7.10 -9.24 -2.68
C ALA A 47 -7.06 -8.08 -3.71
N LEU A 48 -5.94 -7.90 -4.42
CA LEU A 48 -5.79 -6.88 -5.47
C LEU A 48 -6.95 -6.86 -6.49
N PRO A 49 -7.50 -8.00 -6.94
CA PRO A 49 -8.70 -8.04 -7.76
C PRO A 49 -9.95 -7.68 -6.95
N GLY A 50 -10.22 -6.39 -6.79
CA GLY A 50 -11.52 -5.88 -6.33
C GLY A 50 -11.78 -5.90 -4.82
N ARG A 51 -10.86 -6.39 -3.99
CA ARG A 51 -11.01 -6.49 -2.52
C ARG A 51 -10.01 -5.65 -1.74
N VAL A 52 -9.36 -4.69 -2.40
CA VAL A 52 -8.30 -3.85 -1.79
C VAL A 52 -8.78 -3.10 -0.55
N MET A 53 -10.00 -2.58 -0.55
CA MET A 53 -10.53 -1.83 0.60
C MET A 53 -10.90 -2.70 1.79
N GLU A 54 -11.10 -4.00 1.60
CA GLU A 54 -11.41 -4.95 2.67
C GLU A 54 -10.17 -5.29 3.50
N ILE A 55 -8.99 -5.21 2.88
CA ILE A 55 -7.72 -5.60 3.50
C ILE A 55 -6.86 -4.41 3.91
N ALA A 56 -7.20 -3.20 3.47
CA ALA A 56 -6.50 -1.98 3.83
C ALA A 56 -6.82 -1.57 5.27
N ASP A 57 -5.83 -1.02 5.96
CA ASP A 57 -6.00 -0.53 7.34
C ASP A 57 -7.08 0.56 7.39
N HIS A 58 -8.13 0.31 8.19
CA HIS A 58 -9.22 1.24 8.41
C HIS A 58 -8.75 2.59 8.99
N GLY A 59 -7.66 2.61 9.77
CA GLY A 59 -7.05 3.85 10.25
C GLY A 59 -6.61 4.77 9.09
N LEU A 60 -6.03 4.19 8.04
CA LEU A 60 -5.65 4.91 6.82
C LEU A 60 -6.85 5.38 6.00
N ILE A 61 -8.01 4.71 6.15
CA ILE A 61 -9.25 5.06 5.46
C ILE A 61 -9.94 6.24 6.16
N THR A 62 -10.05 6.20 7.49
CA THR A 62 -10.88 7.11 8.31
C THR A 62 -10.24 8.47 8.60
N GLU A 63 -8.90 8.60 8.60
CA GLU A 63 -8.24 9.92 8.76
C GLU A 63 -8.58 10.93 7.65
N GLY A 64 -9.21 10.47 6.56
CA GLY A 64 -9.73 11.34 5.50
C GLY A 64 -11.05 12.06 5.82
N GLU A 65 -11.76 11.66 6.88
CA GLU A 65 -13.16 12.06 7.15
C GLU A 65 -13.31 13.11 8.25
N GLN A 66 -12.27 13.38 9.05
CA GLN A 66 -12.37 14.30 10.20
C GLN A 66 -12.25 15.80 9.83
N GLU A 67 -12.04 16.16 8.56
CA GLU A 67 -12.10 17.56 8.11
C GLU A 67 -13.56 18.02 7.85
N LYS A 68 -14.24 18.38 8.94
CA LYS A 68 -15.36 19.35 9.04
C LYS A 68 -16.61 19.09 8.20
N ALA A 69 -17.58 18.45 8.84
CA ALA A 69 -19.00 18.46 8.50
C ALA A 69 -19.62 19.87 8.58
N THR A 70 -19.37 20.72 7.59
CA THR A 70 -20.20 21.90 7.32
C THR A 70 -20.24 22.17 5.82
N THR A 71 -21.44 22.17 5.24
CA THR A 71 -21.85 22.69 3.92
C THR A 71 -22.11 21.64 2.83
N SER A 72 -23.31 21.72 2.27
CA SER A 72 -23.99 20.78 1.35
C SER A 72 -23.39 20.63 -0.07
N SER A 73 -22.09 20.93 -0.28
CA SER A 73 -21.35 20.65 -1.53
C SER A 73 -20.48 19.38 -1.44
N ASN A 74 -20.54 18.66 -0.32
CA ASN A 74 -19.53 17.68 0.09
C ASN A 74 -19.61 16.30 -0.61
N THR A 75 -20.70 15.92 -1.27
CA THR A 75 -20.87 14.55 -1.81
C THR A 75 -19.94 14.22 -2.99
N VAL A 76 -19.69 15.19 -3.88
CA VAL A 76 -18.78 15.02 -5.04
C VAL A 76 -17.31 15.03 -4.61
N HIS A 77 -16.97 15.83 -3.59
CA HIS A 77 -15.61 15.89 -3.05
C HIS A 77 -15.27 14.64 -2.21
N GLN A 78 -16.22 14.11 -1.44
CA GLN A 78 -16.06 12.86 -0.69
C GLN A 78 -15.83 11.68 -1.64
N THR A 79 -16.59 11.59 -2.73
CA THR A 79 -16.46 10.52 -3.73
C THR A 79 -15.16 10.61 -4.54
N ARG A 80 -14.68 11.82 -4.88
CA ARG A 80 -13.36 12.00 -5.52
C ARG A 80 -12.21 11.61 -4.58
N ARG A 81 -12.25 12.03 -3.32
CA ARG A 81 -11.25 11.69 -2.30
C ARG A 81 -11.19 10.18 -2.07
N GLY A 82 -12.34 9.53 -1.87
CA GLY A 82 -12.42 8.07 -1.70
C GLY A 82 -11.90 7.30 -2.92
N LYS A 83 -12.23 7.76 -4.14
CA LYS A 83 -11.71 7.15 -5.38
C LYS A 83 -10.20 7.32 -5.52
N MET A 84 -9.66 8.49 -5.19
CA MET A 84 -8.22 8.75 -5.22
C MET A 84 -7.49 7.88 -4.19
N GLN A 85 -8.01 7.81 -2.96
CA GLN A 85 -7.47 6.98 -1.89
C GLN A 85 -7.46 5.50 -2.29
N HIS A 86 -8.56 5.00 -2.85
CA HIS A 86 -8.63 3.64 -3.41
C HIS A 86 -7.52 3.41 -4.45
N GLN A 87 -7.35 4.32 -5.42
CA GLN A 87 -6.31 4.18 -6.45
C GLN A 87 -4.88 4.22 -5.87
N CYS A 88 -4.65 5.04 -4.84
CA CYS A 88 -3.36 5.11 -4.17
C CYS A 88 -3.06 3.80 -3.44
N ILE A 89 -4.01 3.26 -2.66
CA ILE A 89 -3.85 2.00 -1.94
C ILE A 89 -3.61 0.84 -2.92
N VAL A 90 -4.40 0.73 -4.00
CA VAL A 90 -4.19 -0.26 -5.06
C VAL A 90 -2.75 -0.18 -5.58
N SER A 91 -2.25 1.02 -5.86
CA SER A 91 -0.90 1.21 -6.42
C SER A 91 0.18 0.83 -5.42
N ILE A 92 0.01 1.21 -4.15
CA ILE A 92 0.93 0.86 -3.06
C ILE A 92 1.01 -0.65 -2.84
N PHE A 93 -0.14 -1.33 -2.84
CA PHE A 93 -0.17 -2.80 -2.76
C PHE A 93 0.50 -3.47 -3.96
N ARG A 94 0.31 -2.95 -5.18
CA ARG A 94 1.03 -3.47 -6.36
C ARG A 94 2.54 -3.32 -6.21
N ILE A 95 3.02 -2.17 -5.74
CA ILE A 95 4.44 -1.94 -5.47
C ILE A 95 4.95 -2.91 -4.40
N GLY A 96 4.24 -3.03 -3.28
CA GLY A 96 4.62 -3.94 -2.19
C GLY A 96 4.70 -5.39 -2.64
N VAL A 97 3.71 -5.87 -3.40
CA VAL A 97 3.71 -7.22 -3.99
C VAL A 97 4.90 -7.42 -4.93
N MET A 98 5.13 -6.49 -5.86
CA MET A 98 6.24 -6.62 -6.82
C MET A 98 7.62 -6.50 -6.17
N CYS A 99 7.79 -5.72 -5.09
CA CYS A 99 9.06 -5.64 -4.37
C CYS A 99 9.34 -6.89 -3.52
N SER A 100 8.29 -7.59 -3.08
CA SER A 100 8.40 -8.77 -2.21
C SER A 100 8.11 -10.09 -2.94
N GLU A 101 8.34 -10.16 -4.26
CA GLU A 101 8.34 -11.45 -4.96
C GLU A 101 9.45 -12.35 -4.42
N GLU A 102 9.16 -13.65 -4.28
CA GLU A 102 10.12 -14.62 -3.71
C GLU A 102 11.40 -14.70 -4.56
N SER A 103 11.25 -14.70 -5.89
CA SER A 103 12.39 -14.68 -6.80
C SER A 103 13.02 -13.28 -6.88
N PRO A 104 14.33 -13.12 -6.58
CA PRO A 104 15.02 -11.84 -6.73
C PRO A 104 14.95 -11.25 -8.15
N SER A 105 14.87 -12.10 -9.19
CA SER A 105 14.81 -11.63 -10.59
C SER A 105 13.49 -10.96 -10.95
N GLU A 106 12.41 -11.31 -10.25
CA GLU A 106 11.06 -10.80 -10.50
C GLU A 106 10.77 -9.55 -9.64
N ARG A 107 11.67 -9.19 -8.73
CA ARG A 107 11.48 -8.05 -7.84
C ARG A 107 11.55 -6.75 -8.62
N MET A 108 10.60 -5.86 -8.35
CA MET A 108 10.66 -4.48 -8.84
C MET A 108 11.93 -3.80 -8.34
N LYS A 109 12.66 -3.15 -9.24
CA LYS A 109 13.84 -2.36 -8.86
C LYS A 109 13.43 -1.21 -7.94
N ILE A 110 14.21 -0.97 -6.89
CA ILE A 110 13.91 0.08 -5.91
C ILE A 110 13.74 1.48 -6.52
N LYS A 111 14.45 1.77 -7.62
CA LYS A 111 14.33 3.04 -8.35
C LYS A 111 12.94 3.21 -8.99
N ASP A 112 12.37 2.12 -9.49
CA ASP A 112 11.04 2.12 -10.10
C ASP A 112 9.96 2.23 -9.01
N ALA A 113 10.12 1.50 -7.90
CA ALA A 113 9.27 1.62 -6.72
C ALA A 113 9.26 3.06 -6.18
N LEU A 114 10.43 3.68 -6.02
CA LEU A 114 10.55 5.07 -5.59
C LEU A 114 9.83 6.03 -6.54
N LYS A 115 10.00 5.84 -7.86
CA LYS A 115 9.35 6.68 -8.87
C LYS A 115 7.82 6.60 -8.76
N GLU A 116 7.27 5.40 -8.61
CA GLU A 116 5.81 5.20 -8.45
C GLU A 116 5.30 5.78 -7.13
N LEU A 117 6.02 5.57 -6.03
CA LEU A 117 5.66 6.15 -4.72
C LEU A 117 5.69 7.69 -4.73
N LEU A 118 6.64 8.30 -5.42
CA LEU A 118 6.68 9.74 -5.61
C LEU A 118 5.49 10.23 -6.45
N ALA A 119 5.08 9.47 -7.46
CA ALA A 119 3.89 9.79 -8.23
C ALA A 119 2.62 9.74 -7.35
N ILE A 120 2.47 8.71 -6.53
CA ILE A 120 1.36 8.57 -5.58
C ILE A 120 1.35 9.72 -4.57
N LYS A 121 2.52 10.05 -3.98
CA LYS A 121 2.67 11.20 -3.08
C LYS A 121 2.21 12.50 -3.74
N ASN A 122 2.60 12.74 -4.99
CA ASN A 122 2.19 13.93 -5.71
C ASN A 122 0.69 13.95 -6.01
N MET A 123 0.07 12.80 -6.32
CA MET A 123 -1.39 12.73 -6.49
C MET A 123 -2.11 13.14 -5.19
N LEU A 124 -1.66 12.64 -4.04
CA LEU A 124 -2.24 12.96 -2.73
C LEU A 124 -2.01 14.43 -2.32
N LEU A 125 -0.81 14.97 -2.56
CA LEU A 125 -0.48 16.35 -2.19
C LEU A 125 -1.10 17.40 -3.13
N ASN A 126 -1.23 17.10 -4.42
CA ASN A 126 -1.80 18.03 -5.39
C ASN A 126 -3.33 18.17 -5.24
N ASP A 127 -4.01 17.21 -4.62
CA ASP A 127 -5.41 17.36 -4.18
C ASP A 127 -5.55 18.47 -3.11
N GLY A 128 -4.53 18.65 -2.26
CA GLY A 128 -4.47 19.71 -1.27
C GLY A 128 -4.18 21.11 -1.82
N ARG A 129 -3.65 21.21 -3.04
CA ARG A 129 -3.20 22.49 -3.64
C ARG A 129 -4.26 23.19 -4.50
N GLN A 130 -5.40 22.55 -4.73
CA GLN A 130 -6.61 23.21 -5.28
C GLN A 130 -7.37 24.04 -4.20
N ARG A 131 -6.79 24.19 -3.00
CA ARG A 131 -7.38 24.89 -1.85
C ARG A 131 -6.89 26.35 -1.66
N ASN A 132 -6.21 26.94 -2.64
CA ASN A 132 -5.78 28.35 -2.61
C ASN A 132 -6.37 29.15 -3.78
#